data_AF-A0A1Q2MET4-F1
#
_entry.id   AF-A0A1Q2MET4-F1
#
_cell.length_a   1.000
_cell.length_b   1.000
_cell.length_c   1.000
_cell.angle_alpha   90.00
_cell.angle_beta   90.00
_cell.angle_gamma   90.00
#
_symmetry.space_group_name_H-M   'P 1'
#
loop_
_entity.id
_entity.type
_entity.pdbx_description
1 polymer ?
#
loop_
_entity_poly.entity_id
_entity_poly.type
_entity_poly.pdbx_seq_one_letter_code
_entity_poly.pdbx_strand_id
1 'polypeptide(L)'
;MKDNEFKKLGPLTDKTNSFIDDLHKSGALDALLNELKSVTNQLPESYSVSIDFQLNVCDSNKETSVPLLQTGFVAGKGIELYRHYGDTATQKYLVDGEMCIIPDDYCPHCWEEWDLKFMNPTCPYCDYRLGKEIKYLLDDNTCPWCQEGKVSIDNPTCDNCGKKIDGDMIAWG
;
A
#
# COMPACT_ATOMS: atom_id res chain seq x y z
N MET A 1 6.24 -5.66 -10.77
CA MET A 1 6.21 -7.15 -10.81
C MET A 1 5.04 -7.59 -11.65
N LYS A 2 5.15 -8.67 -12.45
CA LYS A 2 4.00 -9.11 -13.26
C LYS A 2 2.87 -9.59 -12.35
N ASP A 3 1.62 -9.35 -12.74
CA ASP A 3 0.42 -9.73 -11.96
C ASP A 3 0.46 -11.18 -11.48
N ASN A 4 0.81 -12.11 -12.37
CA ASN A 4 0.89 -13.54 -12.07
C ASN A 4 1.97 -13.92 -11.04
N GLU A 5 3.03 -13.13 -10.92
CA GLU A 5 4.10 -13.33 -9.94
C GLU A 5 3.66 -12.77 -8.59
N PHE A 6 3.05 -11.58 -8.57
CA PHE A 6 2.55 -10.95 -7.36
C PHE A 6 1.49 -11.80 -6.66
N LYS A 7 0.55 -12.37 -7.43
CA LYS A 7 -0.48 -13.29 -6.90
C LYS A 7 0.08 -14.51 -6.16
N LYS A 8 1.30 -14.97 -6.50
CA LYS A 8 1.95 -16.09 -5.79
C LYS A 8 2.39 -15.73 -4.38
N LEU A 9 2.53 -14.43 -4.08
CA LEU A 9 2.98 -13.93 -2.78
C LEU A 9 1.82 -13.80 -1.78
N GLY A 10 0.56 -13.70 -2.25
CA GLY A 10 -0.63 -13.58 -1.41
C GLY A 10 -0.70 -14.62 -0.27
N PRO A 11 -0.52 -15.93 -0.53
CA PRO A 11 -0.52 -16.93 0.52
C PRO A 11 0.58 -16.77 1.58
N LEU A 12 1.73 -16.17 1.21
CA LEU A 12 2.80 -15.86 2.15
C LEU A 12 2.42 -14.65 3.02
N THR A 13 1.85 -13.62 2.42
CA THR A 13 1.29 -12.45 3.13
C THR A 13 0.25 -12.88 4.16
N ASP A 14 -0.75 -13.67 3.76
CA ASP A 14 -1.83 -14.15 4.63
C ASP A 14 -1.31 -15.00 5.80
N LYS A 15 -0.39 -15.92 5.50
CA LYS A 15 0.24 -16.77 6.53
C LYS A 15 1.09 -15.96 7.49
N THR A 16 1.84 -14.99 6.99
CA THR A 16 2.69 -14.12 7.82
C THR A 16 1.82 -13.29 8.75
N ASN A 17 0.75 -12.67 8.24
CA ASN A 17 -0.17 -11.90 9.06
C ASN A 17 -0.80 -12.78 10.17
N SER A 18 -1.33 -13.95 9.78
CA SER A 18 -1.91 -14.93 10.73
C SER A 18 -0.90 -15.39 11.78
N PHE A 19 0.35 -15.63 11.38
CA PHE A 19 1.41 -16.06 12.29
C PHE A 19 1.73 -15.00 13.34
N ILE A 20 1.74 -13.71 12.97
CA ILE A 20 1.99 -12.63 13.94
C ILE A 20 0.80 -12.53 14.92
N ASP A 21 -0.43 -12.75 14.47
CA ASP A 21 -1.59 -12.83 15.38
C ASP A 21 -1.45 -13.99 16.37
N ASP A 22 -0.98 -15.15 15.92
CA ASP A 22 -0.75 -16.31 16.77
C ASP A 22 0.39 -16.07 17.79
N LEU A 23 1.44 -15.36 17.39
CA LEU A 23 2.51 -14.94 18.31
C LEU A 23 1.98 -14.02 19.42
N HIS A 24 1.04 -13.13 19.10
CA HIS A 24 0.41 -12.28 20.10
C HIS A 24 -0.53 -13.08 21.01
N LYS A 25 -1.43 -13.91 20.44
CA LYS A 25 -2.39 -14.72 21.22
C LYS A 25 -1.73 -15.75 22.13
N SER A 26 -0.57 -16.26 21.74
CA SER A 26 0.20 -17.22 22.53
C SER A 26 1.00 -16.57 23.67
N GLY A 27 1.06 -15.24 23.73
CA GLY A 27 1.87 -14.49 24.70
C GLY A 27 3.36 -14.45 24.36
N ALA A 28 3.77 -14.95 23.18
CA ALA A 28 5.17 -14.97 22.77
C ALA A 28 5.76 -13.55 22.63
N LEU A 29 4.92 -12.54 22.42
CA LEU A 29 5.30 -11.13 22.34
C LEU A 29 5.12 -10.36 23.66
N ASP A 30 4.61 -10.97 24.72
CA ASP A 30 4.19 -10.25 25.93
C ASP A 30 5.31 -9.46 26.59
N ALA A 31 6.50 -10.04 26.68
CA ALA A 31 7.66 -9.36 27.26
C ALA A 31 7.97 -8.04 26.51
N LEU A 32 7.96 -8.09 25.18
CA LEU A 32 8.21 -6.94 24.32
C LEU A 32 7.07 -5.91 24.41
N LEU A 33 5.82 -6.36 24.34
CA LEU A 33 4.64 -5.48 24.35
C LEU A 33 4.41 -4.83 25.71
N ASN A 34 4.76 -5.49 26.80
CA ASN A 34 4.72 -4.91 28.14
C ASN A 34 5.82 -3.86 28.33
N GLU A 35 7.02 -4.09 27.79
CA GLU A 35 8.08 -3.07 27.79
C GLU A 35 7.67 -1.85 26.97
N LEU A 36 7.09 -2.07 25.78
CA LEU A 36 6.53 -1.00 24.95
C LEU A 36 5.53 -0.16 25.74
N LYS A 37 4.56 -0.79 26.41
CA LYS A 37 3.58 -0.11 27.28
C LYS A 37 4.26 0.70 28.40
N SER A 38 5.24 0.09 29.08
CA SER A 38 5.98 0.70 30.18
C SER A 38 6.68 1.99 29.74
N VAL A 39 7.36 1.94 28.59
CA VAL A 39 8.03 3.11 28.00
C VAL A 39 7.00 4.17 27.59
N THR A 40 5.93 3.78 26.89
CA THR A 40 4.94 4.74 26.40
C THR A 40 4.16 5.44 27.51
N ASN A 41 3.97 4.80 28.67
CA ASN A 41 3.32 5.43 29.83
C ASN A 41 4.12 6.58 30.44
N GLN A 42 5.42 6.65 30.15
CA GLN A 42 6.30 7.73 30.59
C GLN A 42 6.34 8.90 29.60
N LEU A 43 5.79 8.71 28.39
CA LEU A 43 5.71 9.76 27.38
C LEU A 43 4.49 10.67 27.60
N PRO A 44 4.52 11.92 27.07
CA PRO A 44 3.33 12.75 27.01
C PRO A 44 2.20 12.07 26.23
N GLU A 45 0.94 12.36 26.58
CA GLU A 45 -0.26 11.77 25.94
C GLU A 45 -0.35 12.04 24.43
N SER A 46 0.38 13.04 23.93
CA SER A 46 0.49 13.34 22.50
C SER A 46 1.33 12.35 21.70
N TYR A 47 1.99 11.39 22.34
CA TYR A 47 2.86 10.43 21.69
C TYR A 47 2.39 9.00 21.87
N SER A 48 2.52 8.23 20.80
CA SER A 48 2.42 6.77 20.78
C SER A 48 3.68 6.19 20.14
N VAL A 49 3.93 4.90 20.39
CA VAL A 49 5.05 4.17 19.79
C VAL A 49 4.50 2.87 19.20
N SER A 50 4.94 2.54 17.99
CA SER A 50 4.64 1.27 17.32
C SER A 50 5.85 0.35 17.27
N ILE A 51 5.57 -0.95 17.20
CA ILE A 51 6.52 -1.97 16.74
C ILE A 51 5.91 -2.64 15.52
N ASP A 52 6.63 -2.57 14.41
CA ASP A 52 6.19 -3.01 13.11
C ASP A 52 6.90 -4.28 12.64
N PHE A 53 6.14 -5.15 11.99
CA PHE A 53 6.60 -6.29 11.20
C PHE A 53 6.40 -5.95 9.73
N GLN A 54 7.46 -6.12 8.93
CA GLN A 54 7.43 -5.86 7.50
C GLN A 54 7.80 -7.12 6.73
N LEU A 55 6.96 -7.46 5.76
CA LEU A 55 7.27 -8.43 4.71
C LEU A 55 7.43 -7.67 3.41
N ASN A 56 8.62 -7.74 2.81
CA ASN A 56 8.94 -7.06 1.58
C ASN A 56 9.29 -8.06 0.48
N VAL A 57 8.97 -7.73 -0.76
CA VAL A 57 9.57 -8.37 -1.93
C VAL A 57 10.72 -7.52 -2.44
N CYS A 58 11.88 -8.14 -2.63
CA CYS A 58 13.09 -7.47 -3.07
C CYS A 58 13.44 -7.88 -4.51
N ASP A 59 13.80 -6.90 -5.34
CA ASP A 59 14.41 -7.16 -6.64
C ASP A 59 15.93 -7.05 -6.49
N SER A 60 16.61 -8.20 -6.54
CA SER A 60 18.06 -8.26 -6.36
C SER A 60 18.86 -7.54 -7.43
N ASN A 61 18.27 -7.25 -8.59
CA ASN A 61 18.96 -6.52 -9.67
C ASN A 61 18.80 -5.01 -9.52
N LYS A 62 17.69 -4.56 -8.91
CA LYS A 62 17.40 -3.14 -8.70
C LYS A 62 17.87 -2.62 -7.35
N GLU A 63 18.20 -3.51 -6.43
CA GLU A 63 18.49 -3.18 -5.02
C GLU A 63 17.32 -2.44 -4.33
N THR A 64 16.10 -2.64 -4.83
CA THR A 64 14.87 -2.04 -4.30
C THR A 64 13.95 -3.10 -3.71
N SER A 65 13.03 -2.65 -2.87
CA SER A 65 12.02 -3.51 -2.27
C SER A 65 10.66 -2.84 -2.22
N VAL A 66 9.61 -3.65 -2.33
CA VAL A 66 8.21 -3.22 -2.22
C VAL A 66 7.58 -3.91 -1.01
N PRO A 67 6.83 -3.18 -0.17
CA PRO A 67 6.12 -3.79 0.95
C PRO A 67 4.96 -4.67 0.46
N LEU A 68 4.84 -5.86 1.05
CA LEU A 68 3.72 -6.79 0.88
C LEU A 68 2.80 -6.83 2.10
N LEU A 69 3.36 -6.58 3.29
CA LEU A 69 2.63 -6.48 4.56
C LEU A 69 3.40 -5.52 5.45
N GLN A 70 2.69 -4.56 6.02
CA GLN A 70 3.17 -3.78 7.15
C GLN A 70 2.11 -3.80 8.24
N THR A 71 2.45 -4.39 9.38
CA THR A 71 1.51 -4.53 10.49
C THR A 71 2.25 -4.57 11.82
N GLY A 72 1.61 -4.11 12.88
CA GLY A 72 2.32 -3.90 14.13
C GLY A 72 1.40 -3.68 15.31
N PHE A 73 2.00 -3.37 16.44
CA PHE A 73 1.30 -3.04 17.67
C PHE A 73 1.65 -1.62 18.09
N VAL A 74 0.64 -0.84 18.45
CA VAL A 74 0.81 0.52 18.97
C VAL A 74 0.45 0.55 20.44
N ALA A 75 1.29 1.22 21.23
CA ALA A 75 0.97 1.60 22.60
C ALA A 75 1.11 3.11 22.79
N GLY A 76 0.38 3.64 23.75
CA GLY A 76 0.43 5.04 24.13
C GLY A 76 -0.10 5.21 25.55
N LYS A 77 0.19 6.35 26.18
CA LYS A 77 -0.30 6.64 27.51
C LYS A 77 -1.82 6.71 27.52
N GLY A 78 -2.46 5.84 28.30
CA GLY A 78 -3.93 5.74 28.38
C GLY A 78 -4.59 5.10 27.16
N ILE A 79 -3.82 4.57 26.22
CA ILE A 79 -4.30 3.88 25.02
C ILE A 79 -4.15 2.37 25.23
N GLU A 80 -5.22 1.62 25.00
CA GLU A 80 -5.16 0.16 24.98
C GLU A 80 -4.29 -0.30 23.81
N LEU A 81 -3.39 -1.26 24.04
CA LEU A 81 -2.55 -1.81 22.98
C LEU A 81 -3.43 -2.39 21.88
N TYR A 82 -3.22 -1.94 20.65
CA TYR A 82 -4.02 -2.38 19.51
C TYR A 82 -3.14 -2.72 18.31
N ARG A 83 -3.70 -3.54 17.42
CA ARG A 83 -3.11 -3.92 16.14
C ARG A 83 -3.33 -2.81 15.13
N HIS A 84 -2.30 -2.45 14.37
CA HIS A 84 -2.45 -1.56 13.22
C HIS A 84 -1.90 -2.19 11.94
N TYR A 85 -2.32 -1.62 10.83
CA TYR A 85 -1.93 -1.97 9.47
C TYR A 85 -1.49 -0.69 8.77
N GLY A 86 -0.35 -0.75 8.08
CA GLY A 86 0.27 0.39 7.42
C GLY A 86 0.52 0.15 5.94
N ASP A 87 -0.04 -0.91 5.38
CA ASP A 87 0.08 -1.24 3.97
C ASP A 87 -0.83 -0.35 3.11
N THR A 88 -0.24 0.23 2.06
CA THR A 88 -1.00 0.92 1.01
C THR A 88 -1.69 -0.12 0.13
N ALA A 89 -2.95 0.15 -0.23
CA ALA A 89 -3.71 -0.73 -1.11
C ALA A 89 -2.93 -0.98 -2.42
N THR A 90 -2.89 -2.25 -2.84
CA THR A 90 -2.29 -2.61 -4.11
C THR A 90 -3.17 -2.16 -5.26
N GLN A 91 -2.54 -1.71 -6.34
CA GLN A 91 -3.22 -1.26 -7.54
C GLN A 91 -2.66 -1.95 -8.79
N LYS A 92 -3.52 -2.16 -9.78
CA LYS A 92 -3.16 -2.67 -11.10
C LYS A 92 -2.79 -1.54 -12.05
N TYR A 93 -1.73 -1.76 -12.82
CA TYR A 93 -1.20 -0.85 -13.81
C TYR A 93 -0.93 -1.60 -15.12
N LEU A 94 -0.99 -0.88 -16.24
CA LEU A 94 -0.32 -1.27 -17.47
C LEU A 94 1.00 -0.50 -17.57
N VAL A 95 2.11 -1.20 -17.68
CA VAL A 95 3.45 -0.62 -17.88
C VAL A 95 3.99 -1.16 -19.20
N ASP A 96 4.21 -0.28 -20.17
CA ASP A 96 4.61 -0.65 -21.54
C ASP A 96 3.71 -1.75 -22.16
N GLY A 97 2.42 -1.72 -21.81
CA GLY A 97 1.41 -2.69 -22.24
C GLY A 97 1.37 -4.00 -21.44
N GLU A 98 2.25 -4.20 -20.46
CA GLU A 98 2.21 -5.36 -19.56
C GLU A 98 1.50 -5.05 -18.24
N MET A 99 0.70 -6.00 -17.74
CA MET A 99 0.01 -5.84 -16.47
C MET A 99 0.96 -6.03 -15.27
N CYS A 100 0.95 -5.05 -14.37
CA CYS A 100 1.74 -5.01 -13.14
C CYS A 100 0.83 -4.76 -11.93
N ILE A 101 1.17 -5.36 -10.79
CA ILE A 101 0.56 -5.04 -9.49
C ILE A 101 1.65 -4.56 -8.54
N ILE A 102 1.35 -3.47 -7.84
CA ILE A 102 2.23 -2.84 -6.84
C ILE A 102 1.39 -1.96 -5.89
N PRO A 103 1.82 -1.67 -4.64
CA PRO A 103 1.21 -0.62 -3.82
C PRO A 103 1.03 0.69 -4.58
N ASP A 104 -0.11 1.35 -4.36
CA ASP A 104 -0.53 2.51 -5.16
C ASP A 104 0.39 3.73 -5.05
N ASP A 105 1.23 3.77 -4.02
CA ASP A 105 2.25 4.78 -3.73
C ASP A 105 3.63 4.44 -4.32
N TYR A 106 3.81 3.33 -5.05
CA TYR A 106 5.08 2.94 -5.66
C TYR A 106 5.04 2.98 -7.20
N CYS A 107 6.19 3.23 -7.82
CA CYS A 107 6.31 3.18 -9.28
C CYS A 107 6.29 1.73 -9.77
N PRO A 108 5.34 1.33 -10.65
CA PRO A 108 5.27 -0.05 -11.12
C PRO A 108 6.46 -0.46 -12.01
N HIS A 109 7.23 0.51 -12.52
CA HIS A 109 8.45 0.27 -13.30
C HIS A 109 9.71 0.11 -12.42
N CYS A 110 10.11 1.15 -11.69
CA CYS A 110 11.37 1.13 -10.92
C CYS A 110 11.23 0.69 -9.45
N TRP A 111 10.01 0.63 -8.92
CA TRP A 111 9.69 0.28 -7.53
C TRP A 111 10.17 1.30 -6.50
N GLU A 112 10.47 2.52 -6.92
CA GLU A 112 10.68 3.62 -6.00
C GLU A 112 9.34 4.25 -5.60
N GLU A 113 9.34 4.90 -4.44
CA GLU A 113 8.18 5.64 -3.95
C GLU A 113 7.80 6.74 -4.95
N TRP A 114 6.51 6.81 -5.24
CA TRP A 114 5.94 7.80 -6.13
C TRP A 114 4.50 8.07 -5.69
N ASP A 115 4.35 8.81 -4.61
CA ASP A 115 3.04 9.26 -4.14
C ASP A 115 2.44 10.33 -5.08
N LEU A 116 1.11 10.51 -5.01
CA LEU A 116 0.36 11.55 -5.70
C LEU A 116 0.57 11.55 -7.23
N LYS A 117 0.68 10.36 -7.83
CA LYS A 117 0.98 10.15 -9.27
C LYS A 117 0.04 10.90 -10.22
N PHE A 118 -1.22 11.08 -9.84
CA PHE A 118 -2.18 11.83 -10.64
C PHE A 118 -1.94 13.35 -10.64
N MET A 119 -1.26 13.89 -9.63
CA MET A 119 -0.85 15.30 -9.59
C MET A 119 0.55 15.50 -10.18
N ASN A 120 1.46 14.56 -9.93
CA ASN A 120 2.84 14.57 -10.43
C ASN A 120 3.05 13.35 -11.33
N PRO A 121 2.67 13.42 -12.62
CA PRO A 121 2.56 12.25 -13.48
C PRO A 121 3.89 11.65 -13.94
N THR A 122 5.03 12.25 -13.64
CA THR A 122 6.34 11.67 -13.95
C THR A 122 6.98 11.11 -12.70
N CYS A 123 7.41 9.85 -12.75
CA CYS A 123 8.16 9.22 -11.67
C CYS A 123 9.48 9.97 -11.43
N PRO A 124 9.78 10.37 -10.18
CA PRO A 124 10.98 11.16 -9.89
C PRO A 124 12.30 10.37 -10.02
N TYR A 125 12.24 9.06 -10.22
CA TYR A 125 13.42 8.18 -10.21
C TYR A 125 13.72 7.49 -11.55
N CYS A 126 12.75 7.39 -12.47
CA CYS A 126 12.98 6.66 -13.73
C CYS A 126 12.32 7.28 -14.97
N ASP A 127 11.83 8.52 -14.88
CA ASP A 127 11.19 9.29 -15.96
C ASP A 127 9.91 8.69 -16.58
N TYR A 128 9.52 7.48 -16.18
CA TYR A 128 8.27 6.86 -16.60
C TYR A 128 7.08 7.73 -16.19
N ARG A 129 6.12 7.88 -17.10
CA ARG A 129 5.01 8.81 -16.91
C ARG A 129 3.65 8.11 -16.91
N LEU A 130 2.82 8.48 -15.93
CA LEU A 130 1.40 8.14 -15.87
C LEU A 130 0.68 8.86 -17.02
N GLY A 131 -0.06 8.07 -17.79
CA GLY A 131 -0.73 8.45 -19.03
C GLY A 131 0.10 8.28 -20.29
N LYS A 132 1.32 7.72 -20.19
CA LYS A 132 2.16 7.41 -21.34
C LYS A 132 2.69 5.98 -21.27
N GLU A 133 3.84 5.76 -20.63
CA GLU A 133 4.40 4.43 -20.42
C GLU A 133 3.58 3.64 -19.38
N ILE A 134 3.00 4.34 -18.40
CA ILE A 134 2.22 3.77 -17.31
C ILE A 134 0.75 4.21 -17.45
N LYS A 135 -0.19 3.28 -17.29
CA LYS A 135 -1.62 3.58 -17.15
C LYS A 135 -2.19 2.92 -15.90
N TYR A 136 -3.05 3.64 -15.18
CA TYR A 136 -3.77 3.12 -14.03
C TYR A 136 -4.95 2.26 -14.51
N LEU A 137 -5.03 1.00 -14.11
CA LEU A 137 -6.09 0.11 -14.57
C LEU A 137 -7.34 0.23 -13.67
N LEU A 138 -8.45 0.69 -14.24
CA LEU A 138 -9.74 0.79 -13.56
C LEU A 138 -10.62 -0.41 -13.90
N ASP A 139 -10.62 -1.41 -13.02
CA ASP A 139 -11.39 -2.66 -13.20
C ASP A 139 -12.81 -2.59 -12.60
N ASP A 140 -13.03 -1.78 -11.56
CA ASP A 140 -14.23 -1.81 -10.72
C ASP A 140 -15.06 -0.51 -10.79
N ASN A 141 -14.74 0.35 -11.77
CA ASN A 141 -15.32 1.67 -11.96
C ASN A 141 -15.21 2.58 -10.73
N THR A 142 -14.32 2.30 -9.77
CA THR A 142 -14.14 3.13 -8.58
C THR A 142 -13.25 4.34 -8.90
N CYS A 143 -13.64 5.52 -8.41
CA CYS A 143 -12.89 6.74 -8.66
C CYS A 143 -11.49 6.69 -8.00
N PRO A 144 -10.38 6.84 -8.75
CA PRO A 144 -9.04 6.77 -8.17
C PRO A 144 -8.69 7.97 -7.28
N TRP A 145 -9.49 9.03 -7.29
CA TRP A 145 -9.24 10.24 -6.49
C TRP A 145 -9.85 10.18 -5.09
N CYS A 146 -11.08 9.67 -4.97
CA CYS A 146 -11.79 9.63 -3.68
C CYS A 146 -12.10 8.21 -3.20
N GLN A 147 -11.90 7.19 -4.02
CA GLN A 147 -12.15 5.77 -3.72
C GLN A 147 -13.60 5.42 -3.30
N GLU A 148 -14.51 6.41 -3.29
CA GLU A 148 -15.90 6.24 -2.88
C GLU A 148 -16.89 6.34 -4.05
N GLY A 149 -16.61 7.23 -5.02
CA GLY A 149 -17.50 7.46 -6.15
C GLY A 149 -17.25 6.51 -7.32
N LYS A 150 -18.14 6.55 -8.32
CA LYS A 150 -18.07 5.75 -9.54
C LYS A 150 -17.76 6.58 -10.78
N VAL A 151 -16.99 5.98 -11.67
CA VAL A 151 -16.56 6.52 -12.97
C VAL A 151 -16.64 5.41 -14.02
N SER A 152 -16.98 5.74 -15.25
CA SER A 152 -16.97 4.78 -16.36
C SER A 152 -16.50 5.44 -17.64
N ILE A 153 -16.26 4.63 -18.68
CA ILE A 153 -15.91 5.15 -20.01
C ILE A 153 -16.98 6.09 -20.57
N ASP A 154 -18.27 5.79 -20.32
CA ASP A 154 -19.40 6.60 -20.76
C ASP A 154 -19.64 7.82 -19.87
N ASN A 155 -19.28 7.72 -18.58
CA ASN A 155 -19.40 8.81 -17.62
C ASN A 155 -18.08 8.96 -16.82
N PRO A 156 -17.06 9.64 -17.38
CA PRO A 156 -15.74 9.73 -16.77
C PRO A 156 -15.67 10.73 -15.60
N THR A 157 -16.78 11.34 -15.21
CA THR A 157 -16.84 12.27 -14.07
C THR A 157 -17.37 11.53 -12.85
N CYS A 158 -16.58 11.57 -11.76
CA CYS A 158 -16.96 10.96 -10.49
C CYS A 158 -18.25 11.59 -9.94
N ASP A 159 -19.21 10.74 -9.61
CA ASP A 159 -20.50 11.11 -9.03
C ASP A 159 -20.40 11.64 -7.58
N ASN A 160 -19.33 11.31 -6.85
CA ASN A 160 -19.10 11.76 -5.48
C ASN A 160 -18.25 13.04 -5.41
N CYS A 161 -17.04 13.03 -6.00
CA CYS A 161 -16.09 14.14 -5.87
C CYS A 161 -16.07 15.11 -7.05
N GLY A 162 -16.83 14.84 -8.12
CA GLY A 162 -16.92 15.69 -9.32
C GLY A 162 -15.64 15.75 -10.17
N LYS A 163 -14.59 15.01 -9.81
CA LYS A 163 -13.34 14.94 -10.59
C LYS A 163 -13.60 14.17 -11.88
N LYS A 164 -13.23 14.78 -13.01
CA LYS A 164 -13.20 14.11 -14.31
C LYS A 164 -11.91 13.34 -14.47
N ILE A 165 -12.02 12.07 -14.83
CA ILE A 165 -10.89 11.20 -15.12
C ILE A 165 -10.32 11.55 -16.49
N ASP A 166 -9.00 11.72 -16.53
CA ASP A 166 -8.25 11.84 -17.77
C ASP A 166 -8.08 10.45 -18.38
N GLY A 167 -8.71 10.23 -19.54
CA GLY A 167 -8.67 8.96 -20.25
C GLY A 167 -7.28 8.54 -20.72
N ASP A 168 -6.33 9.48 -20.80
CA ASP A 168 -4.95 9.15 -21.14
C ASP A 168 -4.25 8.46 -19.96
N MET A 169 -4.55 8.87 -18.73
CA MET A 169 -3.94 8.37 -17.49
C MET A 169 -4.40 6.96 -17.08
N ILE A 170 -5.53 6.51 -17.62
CA ILE A 170 -6.17 5.27 -17.23
C ILE A 170 -6.26 4.28 -18.39
N ALA A 171 -6.36 3.01 -18.03
CA ALA A 171 -6.87 1.96 -18.89
C ALA A 171 -8.16 1.42 -18.27
N TRP A 172 -9.20 1.27 -19.08
CA TRP A 172 -10.45 0.63 -18.64
C TRP A 172 -10.28 -0.89 -18.74
N GLY A 173 -10.53 -1.60 -17.63
CA GLY A 173 -10.50 -3.06 -17.54
C GLY A 173 -11.78 -3.75 -17.96
#